data_AF-A0A9P6AQJ8-F1
#
_entry.id   AF-A0A9P6AQJ8-F1
#
_cell.length_a   1.000
_cell.length_b   1.000
_cell.length_c   1.000
_cell.angle_alpha   90.00
_cell.angle_beta   90.00
_cell.angle_gamma   90.00
#
_symmetry.space_group_name_H-M   'P 1'
#
loop_
_entity.id
_entity.type
_entity.pdbx_description
1 polymer ?
#
loop_
_entity_poly.entity_id
_entity_poly.type
_entity_poly.pdbx_seq_one_letter_code
_entity_poly.pdbx_strand_id
1 'polypeptide(L)'
;LQVLCISMEQLEEVVLTVCVWCLAAIQLVEHSFFPCAPLFPTLAVSLNMLEFVASLFLHTAPNERAWAATLVKYLKAHGYEFATGDSFQ
;
A
#
# COMPACT_ATOMS: atom_id res chain seq x y z
N LEU A 1 8.75 14.85 13.49
CA LEU A 1 8.97 13.40 13.28
C LEU A 1 9.01 13.16 11.78
N GLN A 2 10.09 12.60 11.25
CA GLN A 2 10.18 12.24 9.83
C GLN A 2 9.65 10.82 9.63
N VAL A 3 8.74 10.64 8.67
CA VAL A 3 8.13 9.35 8.36
C VAL A 3 8.21 9.10 6.87
N LEU A 4 8.74 7.96 6.48
CA LEU A 4 8.76 7.51 5.10
C LEU A 4 7.40 6.87 4.74
N CYS A 5 6.65 7.50 3.86
CA CYS A 5 5.32 7.08 3.44
C CYS A 5 5.40 6.36 2.09
N ILE A 6 4.95 5.11 2.06
CA ILE A 6 4.97 4.25 0.87
C ILE A 6 3.55 4.14 0.30
N SER A 7 3.39 4.42 -0.97
CA SER A 7 2.17 4.18 -1.74
C SER A 7 2.49 3.34 -2.99
N MET A 8 1.45 2.97 -3.75
CA MET A 8 1.64 2.25 -5.03
C MET A 8 2.39 3.08 -6.08
N GLU A 9 2.22 4.40 -6.04
CA GLU A 9 2.70 5.31 -7.08
C GLU A 9 4.02 5.99 -6.69
N GLN A 10 4.20 6.25 -5.40
CA GLN A 10 5.28 7.09 -4.92
C GLN A 10 5.76 6.74 -3.51
N LEU A 11 7.02 7.10 -3.28
CA LEU A 11 7.70 7.07 -1.99
C LEU A 11 7.97 8.50 -1.56
N GLU A 12 7.41 8.93 -0.44
CA GLU A 12 7.50 10.32 0.02
C GLU A 12 7.95 10.39 1.48
N GLU A 13 8.77 11.38 1.81
CA GLU A 13 9.14 11.65 3.20
C GLU A 13 8.28 12.79 3.75
N VAL A 14 7.50 12.48 4.79
CA VAL A 14 6.57 13.43 5.41
C VAL A 14 7.09 13.82 6.79
N VAL A 15 7.13 15.13 7.04
CA VAL A 15 7.49 15.67 8.36
C VAL A 15 6.22 15.99 9.14
N LEU A 16 6.01 15.23 10.22
CA LEU A 16 4.88 15.36 11.12
C LEU A 16 5.24 16.19 12.35
N THR A 17 4.32 17.06 12.75
CA THR A 17 4.38 17.78 14.02
C THR A 17 3.61 16.99 15.06
N VAL A 18 4.33 16.28 15.93
CA VAL A 18 3.75 15.41 16.95
C VAL A 18 3.64 16.15 18.27
N CYS A 19 2.47 16.09 18.90
CA CYS A 19 2.26 16.60 20.26
C CYS A 19 1.29 15.67 21.02
N VAL A 20 1.04 15.96 22.30
CA VAL A 20 0.16 15.15 23.16
C VAL A 20 -1.26 15.00 22.59
N TRP A 21 -1.72 15.98 21.82
CA TRP A 21 -3.06 16.03 21.22
C TRP A 21 -3.08 15.65 19.74
N CYS A 22 -1.90 15.55 19.12
CA CYS A 22 -1.72 15.29 17.70
C CYS A 22 -0.73 14.15 17.53
N LEU A 23 -1.23 12.92 17.69
CA LEU A 23 -0.43 11.71 17.56
C LEU A 23 -0.08 11.45 16.10
N ALA A 24 1.16 11.01 15.85
CA ALA A 24 1.63 10.68 14.51
C ALA A 24 0.72 9.65 13.82
N ALA A 25 0.24 8.66 14.56
CA ALA A 25 -0.66 7.65 14.02
C ALA A 25 -1.99 8.22 13.51
N ILE A 26 -2.57 9.19 14.22
CA ILE A 26 -3.85 9.80 13.82
C ILE A 26 -3.64 10.64 12.56
N GLN A 27 -2.60 11.48 12.54
CA GLN A 27 -2.25 12.29 11.37
C GLN A 27 -2.02 11.42 10.13
N LEU A 28 -1.26 10.32 10.26
CA LEU A 28 -0.99 9.42 9.15
C LEU A 28 -2.27 8.76 8.61
N VAL A 29 -3.17 8.33 9.50
CA VAL A 29 -4.44 7.71 9.09
C VAL A 29 -5.36 8.71 8.39
N GLU A 30 -5.41 9.96 8.85
CA GLU A 30 -6.12 11.05 8.14
C GLU A 30 -5.56 11.27 6.72
N HIS A 31 -4.25 11.07 6.54
CA HIS A 31 -3.58 11.09 5.25
C HIS A 31 -3.66 9.77 4.47
N SER A 32 -4.51 8.82 4.89
CA SER A 32 -4.66 7.49 4.26
C SER A 32 -3.41 6.60 4.33
N PHE A 33 -2.57 6.78 5.34
CA PHE A 33 -1.41 5.95 5.63
C PHE A 33 -1.54 5.25 7.00
N PHE A 34 -1.16 3.99 7.04
CA PHE A 34 -1.06 3.22 8.27
C PHE A 34 0.37 3.24 8.80
N PRO A 35 0.62 3.70 10.04
CA PRO A 35 1.96 3.75 10.62
C PRO A 35 2.50 2.35 10.95
N CYS A 36 3.82 2.16 10.85
CA CYS A 36 4.49 0.94 11.31
C CYS A 36 4.58 0.83 12.84
N ALA A 37 4.41 1.95 13.56
CA ALA A 37 4.44 2.01 15.02
C ALA A 37 3.52 3.13 15.54
N PRO A 38 2.85 2.94 16.69
CA PRO A 38 1.85 3.89 17.18
C PRO A 38 2.43 5.22 17.70
N LEU A 39 3.64 5.20 18.28
CA LEU A 39 4.25 6.36 18.96
C LEU A 39 5.32 7.05 18.13
N PHE A 40 6.23 6.27 17.53
CA PHE A 40 7.35 6.78 16.75
C PHE A 40 7.47 6.01 15.42
N PRO A 41 6.51 6.19 14.50
CA PRO A 41 6.62 5.58 13.17
C PRO A 41 7.82 6.18 12.42
N THR A 42 8.66 5.31 11.86
CA THR A 42 9.66 5.68 10.86
C THR A 42 9.16 5.41 9.44
N LEU A 43 8.12 4.57 9.33
CA LEU A 43 7.53 4.12 8.08
C LEU A 43 6.00 4.18 8.20
N ALA A 44 5.33 4.52 7.11
CA ALA A 44 3.90 4.35 6.98
C ALA A 44 3.56 3.82 5.58
N VAL A 45 2.52 3.00 5.47
CA VAL A 45 2.12 2.35 4.22
C VAL A 45 0.70 2.78 3.87
N SER A 46 0.41 3.09 2.62
CA SER A 46 -0.92 3.54 2.23
C SER A 46 -1.98 2.47 2.53
N LEU A 47 -3.14 2.91 3.00
CA LEU A 47 -4.25 2.01 3.31
C LEU A 47 -4.71 1.24 2.06
N ASN A 48 -4.70 1.89 0.90
CA ASN A 48 -5.01 1.24 -0.39
C ASN A 48 -4.03 0.10 -0.70
N MET A 49 -2.73 0.30 -0.45
CA MET A 49 -1.72 -0.75 -0.64
C MET A 49 -1.92 -1.92 0.35
N LEU A 50 -2.33 -1.64 1.58
CA LEU A 50 -2.65 -2.69 2.55
C LEU A 50 -3.92 -3.47 2.18
N GLU A 51 -4.96 -2.79 1.70
CA GLU A 51 -6.19 -3.43 1.21
C GLU A 51 -5.93 -4.35 0.02
N PHE A 52 -5.05 -3.91 -0.89
CA PHE A 52 -4.55 -4.74 -1.98
C PHE A 52 -3.84 -5.99 -1.48
N VAL A 53 -2.88 -5.84 -0.58
CA VAL A 53 -2.12 -6.96 -0.03
C VAL A 53 -3.05 -7.92 0.69
N ALA A 54 -4.02 -7.44 1.46
CA ALA A 54 -5.04 -8.26 2.11
C ALA A 54 -5.90 -9.02 1.09
N SER A 55 -6.34 -8.34 0.02
CA SER A 55 -7.11 -8.95 -1.07
C SER A 55 -6.31 -10.01 -1.83
N LEU A 56 -5.01 -9.76 -2.05
CA LEU A 56 -4.08 -10.74 -2.59
C LEU A 56 -4.00 -11.95 -1.67
N PHE A 57 -3.67 -11.77 -0.38
CA PHE A 57 -3.53 -12.87 0.57
C PHE A 57 -4.78 -13.76 0.65
N LEU A 58 -5.98 -13.17 0.60
CA LEU A 58 -7.25 -13.92 0.58
C LEU A 58 -7.44 -14.79 -0.68
N HIS A 59 -6.91 -14.35 -1.82
CA HIS A 59 -7.00 -15.07 -3.10
C HIS A 59 -5.70 -15.78 -3.48
N THR A 60 -4.69 -15.79 -2.59
CA THR A 60 -3.44 -16.52 -2.76
C THR A 60 -3.69 -17.99 -2.44
N ALA A 61 -4.45 -18.67 -3.29
CA ALA A 61 -4.34 -20.11 -3.37
C ALA A 61 -2.89 -20.47 -3.82
N PRO A 62 -2.38 -21.69 -3.53
CA PRO A 62 -0.98 -22.06 -3.79
C PRO A 62 -0.60 -22.14 -5.29
N ASN A 63 -1.49 -21.70 -6.17
CA ASN A 63 -1.34 -21.68 -7.61
C ASN A 63 -0.95 -20.27 -8.08
N GLU A 64 0.30 -20.14 -8.52
CA GLU A 64 0.93 -18.94 -9.11
C GLU A 64 0.03 -18.16 -10.08
N ARG A 65 -0.81 -18.86 -10.86
CA ARG A 65 -1.74 -18.26 -11.83
C ARG A 65 -2.92 -17.50 -11.19
N ALA A 66 -3.43 -17.93 -10.03
CA ALA A 66 -4.53 -17.25 -9.35
C ALA A 66 -4.05 -15.95 -8.69
N TRP A 67 -2.83 -15.96 -8.17
CA TRP A 67 -2.14 -14.78 -7.66
C TRP A 67 -1.93 -13.74 -8.78
N ALA A 68 -1.38 -14.15 -9.93
CA ALA A 68 -1.19 -13.28 -11.09
C ALA A 68 -2.52 -12.70 -11.62
N ALA A 69 -3.59 -13.49 -11.67
CA ALA A 69 -4.91 -13.01 -12.10
C ALA A 69 -5.50 -11.96 -11.13
N THR A 70 -5.35 -12.16 -9.82
CA THR A 70 -5.81 -11.20 -8.80
C THR A 70 -5.02 -9.90 -8.88
N LEU A 71 -3.71 -10.01 -9.05
CA LEU A 71 -2.80 -8.88 -9.26
C LEU A 71 -3.18 -8.05 -10.49
N VAL A 72 -3.35 -8.69 -11.64
CA VAL A 72 -3.76 -8.04 -12.89
C VAL A 72 -5.12 -7.38 -12.76
N LYS A 73 -6.08 -8.05 -12.11
CA LYS A 73 -7.44 -7.51 -11.90
C LYS A 73 -7.42 -6.24 -11.05
N TYR A 74 -6.65 -6.23 -9.96
CA TYR A 74 -6.54 -5.06 -9.09
C TYR A 74 -5.83 -3.91 -9.80
N LEU A 75 -4.68 -4.17 -10.41
CA LEU A 75 -3.91 -3.14 -11.11
C LEU A 75 -4.71 -2.55 -12.28
N LYS A 76 -5.49 -3.37 -13.01
CA LYS A 76 -6.45 -2.90 -14.02
C LYS A 76 -7.54 -1.98 -13.45
N ALA A 77 -8.06 -2.29 -12.25
CA ALA A 77 -9.04 -1.43 -11.58
C ALA A 77 -8.45 -0.05 -11.19
N HIS A 78 -7.13 0.02 -10.99
CA HIS A 78 -6.39 1.26 -10.72
C HIS A 78 -5.83 1.93 -11.98
N GLY A 79 -6.27 1.53 -13.18
CA GLY A 79 -5.88 2.18 -14.44
C GLY A 79 -4.57 1.68 -15.04
N TYR A 80 -3.94 0.66 -14.46
CA TYR A 80 -2.76 0.02 -15.04
C TYR A 80 -3.19 -1.07 -16.02
N GLU A 81 -2.97 -0.84 -17.31
CA GLU A 81 -3.21 -1.85 -18.34
C GLU A 81 -1.95 -2.70 -18.57
N PHE A 82 -2.10 -4.02 -18.47
CA PHE A 82 -1.08 -4.96 -18.90
C PHE A 82 -1.37 -5.30 -20.36
N ALA A 83 -0.40 -5.05 -21.24
CA ALA A 83 -0.38 -5.68 -22.54
C ALA A 83 -0.21 -7.19 -22.32
N THR A 84 -1.32 -7.91 -22.18
CA THR A 84 -1.32 -9.38 -22.22
C THR A 84 -1.13 -9.78 -23.68
N GLY A 85 0.04 -9.45 -24.23
CA GLY A 85 0.56 -10.10 -25.42
C GLY A 85 1.25 -11.35 -24.92
N ASP A 86 0.70 -12.50 -25.25
CA ASP A 86 1.29 -13.82 -25.03
C ASP A 86 2.78 -13.78 -25.39
N SER A 87 3.65 -13.60 -24.40
CA SER A 87 5.11 -13.49 -24.59
C SER A 87 5.77 -14.88 -24.68
N PHE A 88 4.96 -15.93 -24.82
CA PHE A 88 5.39 -17.29 -25.11
C PHE A 88 5.09 -17.60 -26.58
N GLN A 89 5.90 -17.05 -27.47
CA GLN A 89 6.01 -17.54 -28.84
C GLN A 89 7.46 -17.93 -29.12
#